data_AF-A0A2T6K9J0-F1
#
_entry.id   AF-A0A2T6K9J0-F1
#
_cell.length_a   1.000
_cell.length_b   1.000
_cell.length_c   1.000
_cell.angle_alpha   90.00
_cell.angle_beta   90.00
_cell.angle_gamma   90.00
#
_symmetry.space_group_name_H-M   'P 1'
#
loop_
_entity.id
_entity.type
_entity.pdbx_description
1 polymer ?
#
loop_
_entity_poly.entity_id
_entity_poly.type
_entity_poly.pdbx_seq_one_letter_code
_entity_poly.pdbx_strand_id
1 'polypeptide(L)'
;MLEKFKIPISAFNHERTIRVYTPPTYEAEQTKRYSVLYMHDGQNVFEDQDAIQGVSLGLKDYLDKSRLELIVVGIDTNTLGDERKNEYCPWVDGEYSKN
;
A
#
# COMPACT_ATOMS: atom_id res chain seq x y z
N MET A 1 13.09 -4.63 4.83
CA MET A 1 12.87 -5.49 3.63
C MET A 1 11.53 -5.11 3.03
N LEU A 2 11.35 -5.18 1.70
CA LEU A 2 10.07 -4.91 1.03
C LEU A 2 9.57 -6.19 0.35
N GLU A 3 8.40 -6.67 0.76
CA GLU A 3 7.77 -7.87 0.23
C GLU A 3 6.38 -7.58 -0.34
N LYS A 4 5.94 -8.41 -1.30
CA LYS A 4 4.64 -8.29 -1.97
C LYS A 4 3.84 -9.57 -1.75
N PHE A 5 2.63 -9.42 -1.25
CA PHE A 5 1.68 -10.49 -1.01
C PHE A 5 0.45 -10.31 -1.89
N LYS A 6 -0.15 -11.43 -2.30
CA LYS A 6 -1.43 -11.45 -3.00
C LYS A 6 -2.51 -11.89 -2.03
N ILE A 7 -3.42 -10.98 -1.69
CA ILE A 7 -4.42 -11.22 -0.65
C ILE A 7 -5.82 -11.05 -1.25
N PRO A 8 -6.72 -12.06 -1.14
CA PRO A 8 -8.11 -11.91 -1.52
C PRO A 8 -8.83 -10.98 -0.54
N ILE A 9 -9.50 -9.96 -1.06
CA ILE A 9 -10.39 -9.09 -0.28
C ILE A 9 -11.83 -9.52 -0.55
N SER A 10 -12.35 -10.38 0.33
CA SER A 10 -13.67 -11.00 0.17
C SER A 10 -14.80 -9.97 0.01
N ALA A 11 -14.70 -8.81 0.67
CA ALA A 11 -15.69 -7.74 0.56
C ALA A 11 -15.83 -7.18 -0.86
N PHE A 12 -14.77 -7.25 -1.67
CA PHE A 12 -14.75 -6.77 -3.05
C PHE A 12 -14.70 -7.91 -4.08
N ASN A 13 -14.70 -9.18 -3.63
CA ASN A 13 -14.50 -10.35 -4.50
C ASN A 13 -13.30 -10.20 -5.46
N HIS A 14 -12.23 -9.55 -5.00
CA HIS A 14 -11.05 -9.27 -5.79
C HIS A 14 -9.77 -9.43 -4.96
N GLU A 15 -8.67 -9.75 -5.63
CA GLU A 15 -7.34 -9.79 -5.02
C GLU A 15 -6.69 -8.39 -5.02
N ARG A 16 -5.93 -8.08 -3.96
CA ARG A 16 -5.03 -6.93 -3.91
C ARG A 16 -3.59 -7.38 -3.68
N THR A 17 -2.67 -6.66 -4.29
CA THR A 17 -1.26 -6.71 -3.89
C THR A 17 -1.11 -5.91 -2.59
N ILE A 18 -0.60 -6.55 -1.56
CA ILE A 18 -0.23 -5.90 -0.30
C ILE A 18 1.29 -5.85 -0.24
N ARG A 19 1.84 -4.65 -0.05
CA ARG A 19 3.28 -4.40 0.01
C ARG A 19 3.66 -4.14 1.45
N VAL A 20 4.59 -4.91 2.00
CA VAL A 20 4.99 -4.78 3.40
C VAL A 20 6.46 -4.41 3.47
N TYR A 21 6.75 -3.23 4.03
CA TYR A 21 8.08 -2.86 4.46
C TYR A 21 8.26 -3.20 5.93
N THR A 22 9.32 -3.93 6.25
CA THR A 22 9.77 -4.18 7.62
C THR A 22 11.08 -3.45 7.92
N PRO A 23 11.25 -2.89 9.13
CA PRO A 23 12.48 -2.21 9.51
C PRO A 23 13.64 -3.21 9.64
N PRO A 24 14.91 -2.78 9.55
CA PRO A 24 16.07 -3.67 9.58
C PRO A 24 16.16 -4.57 10.84
N THR A 25 15.61 -4.14 11.97
CA THR A 25 15.59 -4.86 13.25
C THR A 25 14.53 -5.95 13.33
N TYR A 26 13.60 -6.03 12.37
CA TYR A 26 12.44 -6.91 12.42
C TYR A 26 12.79 -8.39 12.60
N GLU A 27 13.73 -8.92 11.81
CA GLU A 27 14.14 -10.33 11.87
C GLU A 27 14.98 -10.66 13.11
N ALA A 28 15.77 -9.71 13.59
CA ALA A 28 16.67 -9.90 14.73
C ALA A 28 15.94 -9.81 16.07
N GLU A 29 14.89 -8.98 16.17
CA GLU A 29 14.20 -8.67 17.43
C GLU A 29 12.78 -9.27 17.45
N GLN A 30 12.69 -10.61 17.50
CA GLN A 30 11.42 -11.36 17.40
C GLN A 30 10.35 -10.98 18.44
N THR A 31 10.74 -10.45 19.61
CA THR A 31 9.79 -10.07 20.67
C THR A 31 9.35 -8.61 20.60
N LYS A 32 10.05 -7.78 19.82
CA LYS A 32 9.73 -6.36 19.69
C LYS A 32 8.39 -6.18 18.98
N ARG A 33 7.72 -5.09 19.31
CA ARG A 33 6.50 -4.64 18.65
C ARG A 33 6.80 -3.36 17.88
N TYR A 34 6.31 -3.29 16.65
CA TYR A 34 6.48 -2.16 15.77
C TYR A 34 5.11 -1.52 15.52
N SER A 35 5.07 -0.20 15.48
CA SER A 35 3.90 0.51 14.96
C SER A 35 3.70 0.17 13.49
N VAL A 36 2.44 0.10 13.05
CA VAL A 36 2.07 -0.21 11.67
C VAL A 36 1.39 1.00 11.05
N LEU A 37 1.94 1.48 9.93
CA LEU A 37 1.34 2.50 9.09
C LEU A 37 0.71 1.86 7.86
N TYR A 38 -0.59 2.02 7.69
CA TYR A 38 -1.30 1.58 6.49
C TYR A 38 -1.40 2.73 5.49
N MET A 39 -1.07 2.46 4.24
CA MET A 39 -1.10 3.45 3.16
C MET A 39 -1.90 2.91 1.97
N HIS A 40 -2.92 3.66 1.56
CA HIS A 40 -3.62 3.42 0.30
C HIS A 40 -2.74 3.80 -0.91
N ASP A 41 -3.15 3.40 -2.11
CA ASP A 41 -2.36 3.54 -3.34
C ASP A 41 -0.95 2.94 -3.23
N GLY A 42 -0.86 1.75 -2.65
CA GLY A 42 0.39 1.05 -2.30
C GLY A 42 1.42 1.00 -3.43
N GLN A 43 0.98 0.91 -4.68
CA GLN A 43 1.83 0.87 -5.87
C GLN A 43 2.66 2.14 -6.05
N ASN A 44 2.21 3.28 -5.53
CA ASN A 44 2.91 4.55 -5.60
C ASN A 44 3.74 4.87 -4.33
N VAL A 45 3.77 3.97 -3.33
CA VAL A 45 4.36 4.29 -2.02
C VAL A 45 5.89 4.13 -2.00
N PHE A 46 6.40 2.99 -2.49
CA PHE A 46 7.76 2.57 -2.13
C PHE A 46 8.83 2.91 -3.17
N GLU A 47 8.62 2.49 -4.42
CA GLU A 47 9.63 2.52 -5.49
C GLU A 47 9.00 2.96 -6.82
N ASP A 48 9.74 3.73 -7.61
CA ASP A 48 9.25 4.31 -8.88
C ASP A 48 8.88 3.26 -9.91
N GLN A 49 9.58 2.12 -9.92
CA GLN A 49 9.34 0.99 -10.82
C GLN A 49 7.94 0.40 -10.70
N ASP A 50 7.27 0.61 -9.56
CA ASP A 50 5.95 0.08 -9.26
C ASP A 50 4.83 1.13 -9.43
N ALA A 51 5.19 2.41 -9.56
CA ALA A 51 4.24 3.50 -9.57
C ALA A 51 3.49 3.61 -10.91
N ILE A 52 2.18 3.89 -10.85
CA ILE A 52 1.31 3.97 -12.04
C ILE A 52 1.77 5.07 -13.01
N GLN A 53 2.34 6.16 -12.49
CA GLN A 53 2.86 7.28 -13.28
C GLN A 53 4.38 7.36 -13.27
N GLY A 54 5.07 6.28 -12.89
CA GLY A 54 6.53 6.20 -12.86
C GLY A 54 7.21 7.04 -11.78
N VAL A 55 6.44 7.67 -10.88
CA VAL A 55 6.96 8.43 -9.74
C VAL A 55 6.24 7.96 -8.48
N SER A 56 7.01 7.50 -7.51
CA SER A 56 6.55 7.07 -6.18
C SER A 56 6.81 8.15 -5.13
N LEU A 57 6.37 7.90 -3.89
CA LEU A 57 6.77 8.69 -2.73
C LEU A 57 8.25 8.47 -2.34
N GLY A 58 8.93 7.46 -2.92
CA GLY A 58 10.30 7.10 -2.57
C GLY A 58 10.45 6.62 -1.11
N LEU A 59 9.37 6.10 -0.52
CA LEU A 59 9.32 5.86 0.92
C LEU A 59 10.31 4.78 1.36
N LYS A 60 10.61 3.79 0.52
CA LYS A 60 11.58 2.73 0.85
C LYS A 60 12.96 3.34 1.13
N ASP A 61 13.45 4.19 0.24
CA ASP A 61 14.75 4.85 0.38
C ASP A 61 14.80 5.77 1.59
N TYR A 62 13.68 6.46 1.88
CA TYR A 62 13.57 7.28 3.09
C TYR A 62 13.63 6.44 4.36
N LEU A 63 12.91 5.31 4.44
CA LEU A 63 12.90 4.43 5.60
C LEU A 63 14.27 3.77 5.82
N ASP A 64 14.91 3.30 4.75
CA ASP A 64 16.26 2.71 4.81
C ASP A 64 17.31 3.70 5.34
N LYS A 65 17.18 5.00 5.02
CA LYS A 65 18.08 6.06 5.49
C LYS A 65 17.75 6.54 6.90
N SER A 66 16.47 6.76 7.20
CA SER A 66 16.00 7.31 8.48
C SER A 66 16.06 6.29 9.62
N ARG A 67 16.06 4.99 9.30
CA ARG A 67 16.05 3.88 10.27
C ARG A 67 14.88 3.96 11.26
N LEU A 68 13.76 4.51 10.82
CA LEU A 68 12.55 4.50 11.62
C LEU A 68 12.07 3.06 11.85
N GLU A 69 11.74 2.75 13.10
CA GLU A 69 11.30 1.41 13.50
C GLU A 69 9.77 1.28 13.38
N LEU A 70 9.27 1.33 12.16
CA LEU A 70 7.87 1.06 11.84
C LEU A 70 7.73 0.08 10.67
N ILE A 71 6.63 -0.65 10.69
CA ILE A 71 6.16 -1.44 9.55
C ILE A 71 5.28 -0.54 8.69
N VAL A 72 5.47 -0.57 7.37
CA VAL A 72 4.58 0.13 6.44
C VAL A 72 3.89 -0.88 5.55
N VAL A 73 2.56 -0.82 5.50
CA VAL A 73 1.71 -1.69 4.68
C VAL A 73 1.06 -0.85 3.60
N GLY A 74 1.56 -0.97 2.37
CA GLY A 74 0.96 -0.40 1.17
C GLY A 74 -0.13 -1.33 0.63
N ILE A 75 -1.33 -0.79 0.45
CA ILE A 75 -2.48 -1.50 -0.11
C ILE A 75 -2.66 -1.00 -1.54
N ASP A 76 -2.31 -1.82 -2.53
CA ASP A 76 -2.46 -1.42 -3.92
C ASP A 76 -3.93 -1.12 -4.23
N THR A 77 -4.14 -0.15 -5.10
CA THR A 77 -5.49 0.20 -5.56
C THR A 77 -5.98 -0.78 -6.63
N ASN A 78 -7.30 -0.80 -6.85
CA ASN A 78 -7.87 -1.49 -7.98
C ASN A 78 -7.70 -0.68 -9.27
N THR A 79 -6.96 -1.22 -10.23
CA THR A 79 -6.69 -0.56 -11.50
C THR A 79 -7.69 -0.92 -12.60
N LEU A 80 -8.73 -1.71 -12.29
CA LEU A 80 -9.78 -2.06 -13.23
C LEU A 80 -10.79 -0.92 -13.34
N GLY A 81 -10.87 -0.27 -14.49
CA GLY A 81 -11.85 0.80 -14.75
C GLY A 81 -11.83 1.88 -13.67
N ASP A 82 -13.00 2.23 -13.16
CA ASP A 82 -13.19 3.24 -12.11
C ASP A 82 -13.22 2.65 -10.69
N GLU A 83 -12.83 1.38 -10.50
CA GLU A 83 -13.00 0.69 -9.22
C GLU A 83 -12.15 1.29 -8.09
N ARG A 84 -10.98 1.88 -8.38
CA ARG A 84 -10.25 2.71 -7.40
C ARG A 84 -11.15 3.78 -6.78
N LYS A 85 -11.95 4.46 -7.59
CA LYS A 85 -12.87 5.51 -7.14
C LYS A 85 -14.00 4.89 -6.34
N ASN A 86 -14.60 3.80 -6.83
CA ASN A 86 -15.67 3.09 -6.14
C ASN A 86 -15.26 2.50 -4.79
N GLU A 87 -13.98 2.14 -4.62
CA GLU A 87 -13.45 1.62 -3.35
C GLU A 87 -13.14 2.71 -2.33
N TYR A 88 -12.76 3.91 -2.78
CA TYR A 88 -12.34 5.00 -1.90
C TYR A 88 -13.46 6.00 -1.59
N CYS A 89 -14.42 6.13 -2.50
CA CYS A 89 -15.57 6.99 -2.30
C CYS A 89 -16.64 6.28 -1.44
N PRO A 90 -17.30 6.99 -0.52
CA PRO A 90 -18.42 6.43 0.24
C PRO A 90 -19.63 6.01 -0.63
N TRP A 91 -19.69 6.51 -1.88
CA TRP A 91 -20.76 6.27 -2.84
C TRP A 91 -20.17 5.78 -4.15
N VAL A 92 -20.85 4.82 -4.78
CA VAL A 92 -20.48 4.29 -6.11
C VAL A 92 -20.58 5.40 -7.15
N ASP A 93 -19.64 5.42 -8.08
CA ASP A 93 -19.67 6.35 -9.19
C ASP A 93 -20.88 6.07 -10.10
N GLY A 94 -21.67 7.10 -10.36
CA GLY A 94 -22.95 6.98 -11.06
C GLY A 94 -23.62 8.33 -11.25
N GLU A 95 -24.91 8.32 -11.60
CA GLU A 95 -25.64 9.56 -11.91
C GLU A 95 -25.62 10.59 -10.78
N TYR A 96 -25.62 10.13 -9.52
CA TYR A 96 -25.64 10.99 -8.33
C TYR A 96 -24.26 11.50 -7.89
N SER A 97 -23.18 11.06 -8.52
CA SER A 97 -21.80 11.51 -8.26
C SER A 97 -21.17 12.26 -9.44
N LYS A 98 -21.97 12.54 -10.49
CA LYS A 98 -21.55 13.41 -11.60
C LYS A 98 -21.62 14.87 -11.17
N ASN A 99 -20.49 15.58 -11.35
CA ASN A 99 -20.44 17.04 -11.20
C ASN A 99 -21.27 17.74 -12.28
#